data_AF-A0A661H8F7-F1
#
_entry.id   AF-A0A661H8F7-F1
#
_cell.length_a   1.000
_cell.length_b   1.000
_cell.length_c   1.000
_cell.angle_alpha   90.00
_cell.angle_beta   90.00
_cell.angle_gamma   90.00
#
_symmetry.space_group_name_H-M   'P 1'
#
loop_
_entity.id
_entity.type
_entity.pdbx_description
1 polymer ?
#
loop_
_entity_poly.entity_id
_entity_poly.type
_entity_poly.pdbx_seq_one_letter_code
_entity_poly.pdbx_strand_id
1 'polypeptide(L)'
;MNDKFEKVPVEKDTKILSSTVAQYGQYDVRYEKWSWDGVLGQSHIFFNPDIEGVELDTLQADVQQLPLVEKGSEITVKKGEVYTVFSFNFEQES
;
A
#
# COMPACT_ATOMS: atom_id res chain seq x y z
N MET A 1 4.61 18.74 5.97
CA MET A 1 3.73 17.92 5.11
C MET A 1 4.63 17.02 4.29
N ASN A 2 4.26 15.77 4.10
CA ASN A 2 5.08 14.81 3.37
C ASN A 2 4.61 14.79 1.91
N ASP A 3 5.02 15.83 1.17
CA ASP A 3 4.54 16.14 -0.20
C ASP A 3 4.88 15.03 -1.21
N LYS A 4 5.74 14.08 -0.82
CA LYS A 4 6.15 12.95 -1.65
C LYS A 4 5.02 11.99 -2.03
N PHE A 5 3.91 11.97 -1.30
CA PHE A 5 2.77 11.09 -1.64
C PHE A 5 1.63 11.80 -2.36
N GLU A 6 1.70 13.10 -2.61
CA GLU A 6 0.60 13.84 -3.27
C GLU A 6 0.38 13.39 -4.72
N LYS A 7 1.43 12.82 -5.35
CA LYS A 7 1.42 12.39 -6.74
C LYS A 7 1.24 10.88 -6.92
N VAL A 8 0.80 10.15 -5.89
CA VAL A 8 0.48 8.73 -6.06
C VAL A 8 -0.66 8.63 -7.08
N PRO A 9 -0.45 7.96 -8.23
CA PRO A 9 -1.48 7.83 -9.24
C PRO A 9 -2.59 6.90 -8.72
N VAL A 10 -3.84 7.35 -8.86
CA VAL A 10 -5.03 6.54 -8.59
C VAL A 10 -5.57 6.06 -9.94
N GLU A 11 -5.79 4.76 -10.09
CA GLU A 11 -6.40 4.22 -11.31
C GLU A 11 -7.85 4.72 -11.44
N LYS A 12 -8.31 4.99 -12.66
CA LYS A 12 -9.58 5.72 -12.90
C LYS A 12 -10.80 5.06 -12.27
N ASP A 13 -10.78 3.74 -12.16
CA ASP A 13 -11.86 2.92 -11.63
C ASP A 13 -11.68 2.58 -10.14
N THR A 14 -10.59 3.05 -9.53
CA THR A 14 -10.30 2.86 -8.11
C THR A 14 -10.81 4.05 -7.31
N LYS A 15 -11.73 3.80 -6.38
CA LYS A 15 -12.24 4.80 -5.47
C LYS A 15 -11.48 4.74 -4.14
N ILE A 16 -10.70 5.77 -3.84
CA ILE A 16 -10.05 5.90 -2.53
C ILE A 16 -11.10 6.27 -1.47
N LEU A 17 -11.28 5.40 -0.48
CA LEU A 17 -12.19 5.58 0.66
C LEU A 17 -11.50 6.32 1.81
N SER A 18 -10.21 6.06 2.00
CA SER A 18 -9.38 6.75 2.99
C SER A 18 -7.93 6.75 2.53
N SER A 19 -7.20 7.82 2.86
CA SER A 19 -5.77 7.95 2.58
C SER A 19 -5.11 8.71 3.71
N THR A 20 -4.10 8.12 4.32
CA THR A 20 -3.29 8.77 5.35
C THR A 20 -1.82 8.49 5.14
N VAL A 21 -0.96 9.48 5.41
CA VAL A 21 0.47 9.24 5.54
C VAL A 21 0.72 8.70 6.95
N ALA A 22 1.47 7.63 7.04
CA ALA A 22 1.87 6.96 8.27
C ALA A 22 3.38 6.68 8.22
N GLN A 23 3.93 6.18 9.33
CA GLN A 23 5.32 5.78 9.42
C GLN A 23 5.39 4.28 9.68
N TYR A 24 6.14 3.57 8.83
CA TYR A 24 6.45 2.15 8.97
C TYR A 24 7.94 2.00 9.27
N GLY A 25 8.27 1.75 10.53
CA GLY A 25 9.67 1.75 10.99
C GLY A 25 10.31 3.11 10.75
N GLN A 26 11.28 3.16 9.84
CA GLN A 26 11.95 4.40 9.42
C GLN A 26 11.39 5.02 8.13
N TYR A 27 10.52 4.30 7.42
CA TYR A 27 9.97 4.73 6.14
C TYR A 27 8.66 5.48 6.36
N ASP A 28 8.47 6.58 5.65
CA ASP A 28 7.12 7.10 5.50
C ASP A 28 6.39 6.26 4.46
N VAL A 29 5.12 6.03 4.71
CA VAL A 29 4.25 5.24 3.84
C VAL A 29 2.90 5.94 3.71
N ARG A 30 2.27 5.84 2.55
CA ARG A 30 0.87 6.22 2.40
C ARG A 30 0.02 4.96 2.53
N TYR A 31 -0.82 4.94 3.56
CA TYR A 31 -1.83 3.91 3.75
C TYR A 31 -3.13 4.35 3.08
N GLU A 32 -3.70 3.51 2.24
CA GLU A 32 -4.99 3.75 1.62
C GLU A 32 -5.97 2.61 1.86
N LYS A 33 -7.24 2.98 1.94
CA LYS A 33 -8.36 2.06 1.76
C LYS A 33 -9.04 2.43 0.46
N TRP A 34 -9.35 1.46 -0.37
CA TRP A 34 -9.92 1.68 -1.68
C TRP A 34 -11.00 0.65 -2.01
N SER A 35 -11.87 0.99 -2.95
CA SER A 35 -12.84 0.09 -3.58
C SER A 35 -12.55 0.08 -5.08
N TRP A 36 -12.46 -1.10 -5.68
CA TRP A 36 -12.27 -1.30 -7.10
C TRP A 36 -13.13 -2.47 -7.56
N ASP A 37 -14.05 -2.21 -8.49
CA ASP A 37 -14.94 -3.22 -9.09
C ASP A 37 -15.70 -4.10 -8.05
N GLY A 38 -16.16 -3.49 -6.95
CA GLY A 38 -16.85 -4.20 -5.86
C GLY A 38 -15.93 -5.02 -4.95
N VAL A 39 -14.62 -4.83 -5.03
CA VAL A 39 -13.63 -5.35 -4.09
C VAL A 39 -13.08 -4.20 -3.26
N LEU A 40 -13.21 -4.31 -1.94
CA LEU A 40 -12.52 -3.44 -1.00
C LEU A 40 -11.10 -3.99 -0.79
N GLY A 41 -10.15 -3.07 -0.69
CA GLY A 41 -8.77 -3.40 -0.42
C GLY A 41 -8.08 -2.30 0.35
N GLN A 42 -6.93 -2.66 0.91
CA GLN A 42 -6.06 -1.75 1.61
C GLN A 42 -4.69 -1.78 0.97
N SER A 43 -3.96 -0.67 1.03
CA SER A 43 -2.61 -0.62 0.48
C SER A 43 -1.64 0.18 1.34
N HIS A 44 -0.39 -0.27 1.34
CA HIS A 44 0.77 0.49 1.79
C HIS A 44 1.59 0.89 0.57
N ILE A 45 1.79 2.19 0.40
CA ILE A 45 2.52 2.77 -0.71
C ILE A 45 3.83 3.33 -0.20
N PHE A 46 4.92 2.77 -0.69
CA PHE A 46 6.29 3.19 -0.40
C PHE A 46 6.82 4.07 -1.54
N PHE A 47 7.61 5.07 -1.19
CA PHE A 47 8.36 5.85 -2.16
C PHE A 47 9.63 5.10 -2.54
N ASN A 48 9.82 4.79 -3.84
CA ASN A 48 10.91 3.92 -4.29
C ASN A 48 12.30 4.38 -3.81
N PRO A 49 12.64 5.69 -3.83
CA PRO A 49 13.91 6.17 -3.27
C PRO A 49 14.11 5.89 -1.77
N ASP A 50 13.04 5.79 -0.99
CA ASP A 50 13.17 5.50 0.45
C ASP A 50 13.49 4.03 0.73
N ILE A 51 13.13 3.14 -0.21
CA ILE A 51 13.36 1.69 -0.12
C ILE A 51 14.41 1.21 -1.14
N GLU A 52 15.22 2.13 -1.67
CA GLU A 52 16.30 1.80 -2.60
C GLU A 52 17.31 0.87 -1.92
N GLY A 53 17.56 -0.30 -2.51
CA GLY A 53 18.45 -1.31 -1.94
C GLY A 53 17.80 -2.27 -0.92
N VAL A 54 16.52 -2.08 -0.59
CA VAL A 54 15.75 -3.05 0.21
C VAL A 54 15.16 -4.11 -0.71
N GLU A 55 15.29 -5.38 -0.35
CA GLU A 55 14.65 -6.47 -1.10
C GLU A 55 13.13 -6.45 -0.89
N LEU A 56 12.37 -6.47 -2.00
CA LEU A 56 10.92 -6.38 -1.95
C LEU A 56 10.27 -7.57 -1.23
N ASP A 57 10.83 -8.77 -1.35
CA ASP A 57 10.33 -9.95 -0.64
C ASP A 57 10.47 -9.80 0.89
N THR A 58 11.56 -9.18 1.33
CA THR A 58 11.76 -8.86 2.76
C THR A 58 10.73 -7.84 3.21
N LEU A 59 10.55 -6.76 2.44
CA LEU A 59 9.56 -5.72 2.75
C LEU A 59 8.12 -6.28 2.72
N GLN A 60 7.82 -7.23 1.84
CA GLN A 60 6.52 -7.90 1.78
C GLN A 60 6.27 -8.73 3.04
N ALA A 61 7.24 -9.53 3.47
CA ALA A 61 7.14 -10.32 4.70
C ALA A 61 6.94 -9.43 5.92
N ASP A 62 7.65 -8.30 5.95
CA ASP A 62 7.56 -7.24 6.95
C ASP A 62 6.16 -6.61 7.01
N VAL A 63 5.57 -6.29 5.85
CA VAL A 63 4.18 -5.80 5.75
C VAL A 63 3.19 -6.88 6.22
N GLN A 64 3.41 -8.14 5.89
CA GLN A 64 2.54 -9.26 6.28
C GLN A 64 2.44 -9.47 7.79
N GLN A 65 3.49 -9.07 8.54
CA GLN A 65 3.51 -9.18 10.00
C GLN A 65 2.80 -8.02 10.69
N LEU A 66 2.35 -6.99 9.96
CA LEU A 66 1.67 -5.85 10.55
C LEU A 66 0.32 -6.25 11.17
N PRO A 67 -0.03 -5.73 12.35
CA PRO A 67 -1.31 -6.02 13.01
C PRO A 67 -2.56 -5.65 12.19
N LEU A 68 -2.39 -4.76 11.21
CA LEU A 68 -3.44 -4.32 10.30
C LEU A 68 -3.70 -5.31 9.15
N VAL A 69 -2.73 -6.17 8.82
CA VAL A 69 -2.89 -7.20 7.78
C VAL A 69 -3.55 -8.41 8.42
N GLU A 70 -4.68 -8.83 7.86
CA GLU A 70 -5.43 -9.96 8.38
C GLU A 70 -4.65 -11.27 8.21
N LYS A 71 -4.83 -12.19 9.15
CA LYS A 71 -4.16 -13.49 9.07
C LYS A 71 -4.67 -14.27 7.87
N GLY A 72 -3.76 -14.65 6.98
CA GLY A 72 -4.08 -15.36 5.73
C GLY A 72 -4.47 -14.43 4.57
N SER A 73 -4.41 -13.12 4.78
CA SER A 73 -4.56 -12.12 3.73
C SER A 73 -3.46 -12.30 2.68
N GLU A 74 -3.84 -12.38 1.41
CA GLU A 74 -2.88 -12.37 0.32
C GLU A 74 -2.35 -10.95 0.14
N ILE A 75 -1.03 -10.81 -0.05
CA ILE A 75 -0.39 -9.53 -0.37
C ILE A 75 0.01 -9.54 -1.82
N THR A 76 -0.45 -8.54 -2.57
CA THR A 76 -0.02 -8.31 -3.95
C THR A 76 0.89 -7.08 -3.99
N VAL A 77 1.98 -7.18 -4.76
CA VAL A 77 2.98 -6.10 -4.86
C VAL A 77 3.00 -5.58 -6.29
N LYS A 78 2.75 -4.29 -6.45
CA LYS A 78 2.84 -3.58 -7.73
C LYS A 78 3.96 -2.56 -7.65
N LYS A 79 5.08 -2.86 -8.30
CA LYS A 79 6.21 -1.95 -8.43
C LYS A 79 5.96 -0.98 -9.59
N GLY A 80 5.80 0.30 -9.29
CA GLY A 80 5.78 1.38 -10.28
C GLY A 80 7.14 2.05 -10.43
N GLU A 81 7.21 3.09 -11.26
CA GLU A 81 8.45 3.86 -11.48
C GLU A 81 8.86 4.65 -10.23
N VAL A 82 7.90 5.29 -9.56
CA VAL A 82 8.14 6.19 -8.42
C VAL A 82 7.71 5.57 -7.08
N TYR A 83 6.71 4.71 -7.10
CA TYR A 83 6.13 4.11 -5.90
C TYR A 83 5.99 2.61 -6.02
N THR A 84 6.06 1.91 -4.89
CA THR A 84 5.74 0.49 -4.78
C THR A 84 4.53 0.33 -3.88
N VAL A 85 3.51 -0.36 -4.37
CA VAL A 85 2.22 -0.53 -3.71
C VAL A 85 2.08 -1.97 -3.25
N PHE A 86 1.87 -2.16 -1.95
CA PHE A 86 1.55 -3.45 -1.33
C PHE A 86 0.07 -3.44 -1.00
N SER A 87 -0.72 -4.23 -1.71
CA SER A 87 -2.16 -4.32 -1.49
C SER A 87 -2.50 -5.59 -0.74
N PHE A 88 -3.41 -5.51 0.22
CA PHE A 88 -3.79 -6.59 1.13
C PHE A 88 -5.21 -6.35 1.66
N ASN A 89 -5.74 -7.35 2.38
CA ASN A 89 -7.09 -7.36 2.97
C ASN A 89 -8.16 -7.15 1.91
N PHE A 90 -8.11 -7.98 0.87
CA PHE A 90 -9.10 -7.95 -0.20
C PHE A 90 -10.39 -8.62 0.27
N GLU A 91 -11.48 -7.86 0.31
CA GLU A 91 -12.81 -8.33 0.69
C GLU A 91 -13.84 -7.91 -0.36
N GLN A 92 -14.88 -8.71 -0.57
CA GLN A 92 -15.94 -8.39 -1.51
C GLN A 92 -16.95 -7.44 -0.86
N GLU A 93 -17.19 -6.30 -1.50
CA GLU A 93 -18.20 -5.31 -1.09
C GLU A 93 -19.58 -5.99 -1.21
N SER A 94 -20.19 -6.33 -0.06
CA SER A 94 -21.46 -7.07 0.03
C SER A 94 -22.68 -6.16 0.11
#